data_AF-A0A2E9LYL3-F1
#
_entry.id   AF-A0A2E9LYL3-F1
#
_cell.length_a   1.000
_cell.length_b   1.000
_cell.length_c   1.000
_cell.angle_alpha   90.00
_cell.angle_beta   90.00
_cell.angle_gamma   90.00
#
_symmetry.space_group_name_H-M   'P 1'
#
loop_
_entity.id
_entity.type
_entity.pdbx_description
1 polymer ?
#
loop_
_entity_poly.entity_id
_entity_poly.type
_entity_poly.pdbx_seq_one_letter_code
_entity_poly.pdbx_strand_id
1 'polypeptide(L)'
;MNNYQEERMKELFGTLPQNRNMDWDAVTPVIDFEFSRHADPVRARKKNIKRAVKTLKPVKRTIGFFGYKHNKPYQCVVTGVDCRNQDYGDLKREYLLDDRGRTIQFTPWTGVIPGRGRPMSGTYCPQALQLFKLLSEWMEQEERENERGFFRQMRKKGVSFIPIKKPAEKPQTPLASKWGEAFIEAEKDGIPIVRVPDSVGRNRISMLIFDYDYINGVGTDGRPYGHAETINEYMEQEQSQEQMFDAAFDTAMREAYQ
;
A
#
# COMPACT_ATOMS: atom_id res chain seq x y z
N MET A 1 28.84 19.85 26.44
CA MET A 1 27.63 19.02 26.58
C MET A 1 27.53 18.13 25.35
N ASN A 2 28.17 16.96 25.35
CA ASN A 2 28.38 16.14 24.14
C ASN A 2 28.02 14.66 24.29
N ASN A 3 27.44 14.24 25.42
CA ASN A 3 27.38 12.81 25.75
C ASN A 3 26.05 12.15 25.34
N TYR A 4 24.91 12.83 25.52
CA TYR A 4 23.62 12.14 25.48
C TYR A 4 23.25 11.46 24.15
N GLN A 5 23.53 12.07 22.99
CA GLN A 5 23.17 11.47 21.69
C GLN A 5 24.15 10.38 21.24
N GLU A 6 25.44 10.54 21.56
CA GLU A 6 26.47 9.53 21.31
C GLU A 6 26.31 8.33 22.26
N GLU A 7 26.02 8.60 23.54
CA GLU A 7 25.64 7.58 24.53
C GLU A 7 24.38 6.83 24.11
N ARG A 8 23.34 7.52 23.63
CA ARG A 8 22.12 6.88 23.14
C ARG A 8 22.38 5.97 21.94
N MET A 9 23.34 6.30 21.07
CA MET A 9 23.75 5.40 19.99
C MET A 9 24.58 4.23 20.47
N LYS A 10 25.51 4.46 21.40
CA LYS A 10 26.25 3.37 22.05
C LYS A 10 25.32 2.44 22.82
N GLU A 11 24.25 2.98 23.41
CA GLU A 11 23.20 2.22 24.08
C GLU A 11 22.35 1.44 23.07
N LEU A 12 21.84 2.10 22.02
CA LEU A 12 21.10 1.43 20.94
C LEU A 12 21.93 0.34 20.26
N PHE A 13 23.18 0.61 19.91
CA PHE A 13 24.07 -0.42 19.38
C PHE A 13 24.45 -1.46 20.44
N GLY A 14 24.63 -1.05 21.69
CA GLY A 14 24.89 -1.95 22.82
C GLY A 14 23.74 -2.92 23.11
N THR A 15 22.50 -2.55 22.78
CA THR A 15 21.35 -3.47 22.87
C THR A 15 21.35 -4.53 21.79
N LEU A 16 22.14 -4.39 20.72
CA LEU A 16 22.24 -5.41 19.69
C LEU A 16 22.84 -6.69 20.30
N PRO A 17 22.25 -7.86 19.99
CA PRO A 17 22.67 -9.15 20.56
C PRO A 17 24.14 -9.48 20.30
N GLN A 18 24.72 -8.91 19.24
CA GLN A 18 26.14 -9.06 18.87
C GLN A 18 27.12 -8.47 19.88
N ASN A 19 26.66 -7.60 20.77
CA ASN A 19 27.49 -6.98 21.81
C ASN A 19 27.36 -7.66 23.17
N ARG A 20 26.56 -8.74 23.29
CA ARG A 20 26.17 -9.31 24.59
C ARG A 20 27.07 -10.44 25.11
N ASN A 21 27.89 -11.11 24.29
CA ASN A 21 28.81 -12.18 24.74
C ASN A 21 30.06 -12.30 23.84
N MET A 22 31.24 -12.49 24.45
CA MET A 22 32.56 -12.55 23.79
C MET A 22 32.97 -13.96 23.31
N ASP A 23 32.08 -14.68 22.63
CA ASP A 23 32.47 -15.88 21.86
C ASP A 23 32.48 -15.52 20.37
N TRP A 24 33.68 -15.43 19.79
CA TRP A 24 33.91 -14.81 18.47
C TRP A 24 33.61 -15.74 17.30
N ASP A 25 32.33 -15.99 17.01
CA ASP A 25 31.91 -16.71 15.79
C ASP A 25 31.75 -15.79 14.56
N ALA A 26 31.68 -14.46 14.76
CA ALA A 26 31.54 -13.49 13.67
C ALA A 26 32.12 -12.10 14.01
N VAL A 27 32.77 -11.46 13.03
CA VAL A 27 33.24 -10.07 13.12
C VAL A 27 32.16 -9.15 12.55
N THR A 28 31.53 -8.33 13.39
CA THR A 28 30.63 -7.26 12.91
C THR A 28 31.39 -5.95 12.77
N PRO A 29 31.35 -5.32 11.59
CA PRO A 29 31.96 -4.02 11.37
C PRO A 29 31.10 -2.94 12.03
N VAL A 30 31.73 -2.08 12.83
CA VAL A 30 31.07 -0.93 13.44
C VAL A 30 30.93 0.19 12.41
N ILE A 31 29.71 0.70 12.21
CA ILE A 31 29.46 1.85 11.34
C ILE A 31 29.66 3.13 12.15
N ASP A 32 30.73 3.87 11.85
CA ASP A 32 30.96 5.20 12.41
C ASP A 32 29.94 6.20 11.87
N PHE A 33 28.94 6.52 12.68
CA PHE A 33 27.90 7.48 12.36
C PHE A 33 27.82 8.60 13.40
N GLU A 34 28.15 9.83 12.98
CA GLU A 34 28.10 11.02 13.84
C GLU A 34 26.79 11.80 13.63
N PHE A 35 26.07 12.06 14.72
CA PHE A 35 24.86 12.88 14.72
C PHE A 35 25.17 14.36 14.54
N SER A 36 24.25 15.07 13.90
CA SER A 36 24.35 16.51 13.73
C SER A 36 24.08 17.23 15.05
N ARG A 37 25.09 17.95 15.55
CA ARG A 37 25.01 18.79 16.76
C ARG A 37 24.32 20.15 16.54
N HIS A 38 23.34 20.22 15.65
CA HIS A 38 22.65 21.49 15.38
C HIS A 38 21.64 21.82 16.47
N ALA A 39 21.62 23.09 16.89
CA ALA A 39 20.65 23.58 17.87
C ALA A 39 19.19 23.48 17.37
N ASP A 40 18.97 23.69 16.06
CA ASP A 40 17.65 23.54 15.44
C ASP A 40 17.40 22.05 15.08
N PRO A 41 16.35 21.40 15.65
CA PRO A 41 16.06 19.99 15.41
C PRO A 41 15.73 19.69 13.94
N VAL A 42 15.13 20.63 13.21
CA VAL A 42 14.77 20.45 11.79
C VAL A 42 16.02 20.42 10.93
N ARG A 43 16.96 21.33 11.18
CA ARG A 43 18.25 21.36 10.48
C ARG A 43 19.13 20.18 10.88
N ALA A 44 19.10 19.78 12.16
CA ALA A 44 19.81 18.60 12.63
C ALA A 44 19.33 17.34 11.91
N ARG A 45 18.01 17.13 11.82
CA ARG A 45 17.40 16.02 11.09
C ARG A 45 17.77 16.01 9.61
N LYS A 46 17.67 17.15 8.90
CA LYS A 46 18.10 17.26 7.50
C LYS A 46 19.56 16.88 7.28
N LYS A 47 20.45 17.23 8.23
CA LYS A 47 21.84 16.81 8.18
C LYS A 47 22.02 15.33 8.47
N ASN A 48 21.30 14.79 9.45
CA ASN A 48 21.30 13.37 9.79
C ASN A 48 20.83 12.51 8.60
N ILE A 49 19.75 12.89 7.93
CA ILE A 49 19.26 12.23 6.70
C ILE A 49 20.36 12.20 5.63
N LYS A 50 20.98 13.36 5.34
CA LYS A 50 22.06 13.44 4.33
C LYS A 50 23.26 12.57 4.69
N ARG A 51 23.66 12.55 5.97
CA ARG A 51 24.73 11.71 6.47
C ARG A 51 24.36 10.23 6.35
N ALA A 52 23.16 9.83 6.77
CA ALA A 52 22.73 8.44 6.73
C ALA A 52 22.62 7.91 5.30
N VAL A 53 22.07 8.70 4.37
CA VAL A 53 22.06 8.36 2.94
C VAL A 53 23.47 8.20 2.38
N LYS A 54 24.43 9.00 2.83
CA LYS A 54 25.83 8.87 2.41
C LYS A 54 26.47 7.60 2.98
N THR A 55 26.26 7.32 4.26
CA THR A 55 26.83 6.16 4.96
C THR A 55 26.25 4.83 4.46
N LEU A 56 24.95 4.78 4.19
CA LEU A 56 24.27 3.59 3.67
C LEU A 56 24.48 3.37 2.18
N LYS A 57 25.14 4.31 1.49
CA LYS A 57 25.34 4.21 0.05
C LYS A 57 26.23 3.01 -0.28
N PRO A 58 25.83 2.15 -1.24
CA PRO A 58 26.61 0.98 -1.60
C PRO A 58 27.97 1.37 -2.19
N VAL A 59 29.01 0.62 -1.82
CA VAL A 59 30.38 0.91 -2.26
C VAL A 59 30.53 0.61 -3.75
N LYS A 60 30.88 1.63 -4.54
CA LYS A 60 31.16 1.48 -5.98
C LYS A 60 32.56 0.92 -6.21
N ARG A 61 32.75 0.18 -7.30
CA ARG A 61 34.11 -0.20 -7.76
C ARG A 61 34.81 1.03 -8.31
N THR A 62 36.07 1.24 -7.92
CA THR A 62 36.86 2.42 -8.27
C THR A 62 37.55 2.31 -9.62
N ILE A 63 37.68 1.11 -10.20
CA ILE A 63 38.45 0.89 -11.45
C ILE A 63 37.67 -0.02 -12.41
N GLY A 64 37.45 0.46 -13.64
CA GLY A 64 37.22 -0.33 -14.87
C GLY A 64 35.87 -1.02 -15.08
N PHE A 65 35.08 -1.28 -14.03
CA PHE A 65 33.80 -1.98 -14.18
C PHE A 65 32.64 -1.22 -13.55
N PHE A 66 31.62 -0.92 -14.36
CA PHE A 66 30.33 -0.45 -13.88
C PHE A 66 29.73 -1.49 -12.92
N GLY A 67 29.64 -1.16 -11.64
CA GLY A 67 29.08 -2.06 -10.65
C GLY A 67 29.42 -1.71 -9.20
N TYR A 68 28.80 -2.47 -8.29
CA TYR A 68 29.00 -2.35 -6.86
C TYR A 68 30.00 -3.40 -6.38
N LYS A 69 30.82 -3.03 -5.38
CA LYS A 69 31.86 -3.90 -4.82
C LYS A 69 31.26 -5.13 -4.15
N HIS A 70 30.18 -4.92 -3.40
CA HIS A 70 29.49 -5.93 -2.60
C HIS A 70 28.05 -6.09 -3.12
N ASN A 71 27.74 -7.23 -3.73
CA ASN A 71 26.42 -7.48 -4.33
C ASN A 71 25.97 -8.95 -4.21
N LYS A 72 26.65 -9.77 -3.41
CA LYS A 72 26.22 -11.15 -3.14
C LYS A 72 25.03 -11.13 -2.16
N PRO A 73 24.06 -12.06 -2.25
CA PRO A 73 22.82 -11.97 -1.49
C PRO A 73 22.96 -11.97 0.02
N TYR A 74 23.94 -12.69 0.52
CA TYR A 74 24.28 -12.78 1.93
C TYR A 74 25.32 -11.74 2.37
N GLN A 75 25.74 -10.82 1.50
CA GLN A 75 26.81 -9.88 1.81
C GLN A 75 26.26 -8.48 2.08
N CYS A 76 26.80 -7.84 3.11
CA CYS A 76 26.51 -6.44 3.38
C CYS A 76 27.00 -5.55 2.24
N VAL A 77 26.11 -4.74 1.68
CA VAL A 77 26.42 -3.86 0.53
C VAL A 77 27.27 -2.63 0.88
N VAL A 78 27.34 -2.30 2.18
CA VAL A 78 28.12 -1.17 2.72
C VAL A 78 29.48 -1.65 3.19
N THR A 79 29.52 -2.66 4.06
CA THR A 79 30.75 -3.08 4.75
C THR A 79 31.39 -4.33 4.14
N GLY A 80 30.65 -5.11 3.36
CA GLY A 80 31.14 -6.33 2.71
C GLY A 80 31.15 -7.58 3.58
N VAL A 81 30.64 -7.52 4.81
CA VAL A 81 30.62 -8.64 5.77
C VAL A 81 29.51 -9.65 5.44
N ASP A 82 29.71 -10.92 5.82
CA ASP A 82 28.71 -11.98 5.66
C ASP A 82 27.59 -11.82 6.71
N CYS A 83 26.36 -11.73 6.22
CA CYS A 83 25.15 -11.46 6.98
C CYS A 83 24.39 -12.71 7.43
N ARG A 84 24.83 -13.93 7.06
CA ARG A 84 24.09 -15.19 7.31
C ARG A 84 23.92 -15.52 8.80
N ASN A 85 25.01 -15.40 9.56
CA ASN A 85 25.05 -15.81 10.97
C ASN A 85 24.91 -14.61 11.92
N GLN A 86 24.52 -13.46 11.39
CA GLN A 86 24.41 -12.24 12.18
C GLN A 86 23.06 -12.17 12.87
N ASP A 87 23.06 -11.81 14.14
CA ASP A 87 21.82 -11.57 14.88
C ASP A 87 21.32 -10.14 14.66
N TYR A 88 20.08 -10.02 14.19
CA TYR A 88 19.37 -8.78 13.88
C TYR A 88 18.44 -8.33 15.02
N GLY A 89 18.23 -9.16 16.04
CA GLY A 89 17.28 -8.89 17.12
C GLY A 89 15.88 -8.55 16.59
N ASP A 90 15.30 -7.45 17.08
CA ASP A 90 13.96 -7.01 16.71
C ASP A 90 13.82 -6.62 15.23
N LEU A 91 14.91 -6.16 14.60
CA LEU A 91 14.92 -5.79 13.17
C LEU A 91 14.61 -6.98 12.26
N LYS A 92 14.85 -8.21 12.76
CA LYS A 92 14.52 -9.42 12.02
C LYS A 92 13.03 -9.50 11.72
N ARG A 93 12.19 -9.20 12.71
CA ARG A 93 10.73 -9.28 12.56
C ARG A 93 10.19 -8.20 11.62
N GLU A 94 10.80 -7.01 11.66
CA GLU A 94 10.34 -5.86 10.91
C GLU A 94 10.74 -5.90 9.43
N TYR A 95 11.95 -6.38 9.12
CA TYR A 95 12.51 -6.28 7.75
C TYR A 95 12.87 -7.62 7.10
N LEU A 96 13.00 -8.69 7.89
CA LEU A 96 13.49 -9.98 7.42
C LEU A 96 12.46 -11.11 7.57
N LEU A 97 11.26 -10.83 8.06
CA LEU A 97 10.16 -11.79 8.13
C LEU A 97 8.95 -11.29 7.35
N ASP A 98 8.30 -12.20 6.64
CA ASP A 98 6.97 -12.04 6.04
C ASP A 98 5.87 -12.07 7.11
N ASP A 99 4.64 -11.68 6.78
CA ASP A 99 3.47 -11.75 7.68
C ASP A 99 3.22 -13.17 8.24
N ARG A 100 3.67 -14.18 7.48
CA ARG A 100 3.61 -15.60 7.83
C ARG A 100 4.83 -16.12 8.60
N GLY A 101 5.75 -15.23 9.00
CA GLY A 101 7.00 -15.58 9.70
C GLY A 101 8.07 -16.25 8.82
N ARG A 102 7.93 -16.19 7.48
CA ARG A 102 8.92 -16.72 6.55
C ARG A 102 10.06 -15.73 6.38
N THR A 103 11.31 -16.21 6.34
CA THR A 103 12.46 -15.31 6.14
C THR A 103 12.43 -14.71 4.74
N ILE A 104 12.34 -13.38 4.67
CA ILE A 104 12.51 -12.61 3.44
C ILE A 104 13.88 -11.92 3.46
N GLN A 105 14.43 -11.73 2.27
CA GLN A 105 15.67 -10.98 2.13
C GLN A 105 15.37 -9.49 1.99
N PHE A 106 15.93 -8.69 2.90
CA PHE A 106 15.90 -7.24 2.73
C PHE A 106 16.66 -6.83 1.47
N THR A 107 16.02 -6.04 0.60
CA THR A 107 16.55 -5.64 -0.70
C THR A 107 16.90 -4.14 -0.69
N PRO A 108 18.18 -3.78 -0.46
CA PRO A 108 18.62 -2.39 -0.46
C PRO A 108 18.63 -1.81 -1.89
N TRP A 109 18.39 -0.51 -1.97
CA TRP A 109 18.42 0.24 -3.22
C TRP A 109 19.76 0.96 -3.40
N THR A 110 20.21 1.12 -4.65
CA THR A 110 21.45 1.86 -4.94
C THR A 110 21.40 3.34 -4.53
N GLY A 111 20.19 3.91 -4.46
CA GLY A 111 19.94 5.25 -3.92
C GLY A 111 19.55 5.27 -2.45
N VAL A 112 19.71 4.15 -1.72
CA VAL A 112 19.32 3.91 -0.31
C VAL A 112 17.81 3.90 -0.08
N ILE A 113 17.11 4.91 -0.59
CA ILE A 113 15.67 5.08 -0.45
C ILE A 113 14.94 4.17 -1.45
N PRO A 114 13.88 3.46 -1.03
CA PRO A 114 13.04 2.67 -1.94
C PRO A 114 12.57 3.49 -3.15
N GLY A 115 12.65 2.90 -4.35
CA GLY A 115 12.31 3.58 -5.60
C GLY A 115 13.37 4.54 -6.14
N ARG A 116 14.43 4.85 -5.39
CA ARG A 116 15.58 5.62 -5.90
C ARG A 116 16.72 4.69 -6.32
N GLY A 117 16.93 4.59 -7.63
CA GLY A 117 18.01 3.79 -8.21
C GLY A 117 17.53 2.40 -8.62
N ARG A 118 18.36 1.37 -8.38
CA ARG A 118 18.06 -0.03 -8.71
C ARG A 118 18.05 -0.88 -7.44
N PRO A 119 17.19 -1.90 -7.34
CA PRO A 119 17.29 -2.89 -6.28
C PRO A 119 18.61 -3.67 -6.44
N MET A 120 19.25 -3.98 -5.33
CA MET A 120 20.49 -4.76 -5.30
C MET A 120 20.22 -6.16 -4.77
N SER A 121 21.02 -7.11 -5.21
CA SER A 121 20.88 -8.48 -4.75
C SER A 121 21.43 -8.69 -3.34
N GLY A 122 22.31 -7.83 -2.82
CA GLY A 122 22.85 -7.95 -1.45
C GLY A 122 21.90 -7.54 -0.33
N THR A 123 22.39 -7.46 0.90
CA THR A 123 21.61 -7.07 2.09
C THR A 123 22.35 -6.03 2.95
N TYR A 124 21.75 -5.58 4.06
CA TYR A 124 22.41 -4.77 5.07
C TYR A 124 22.86 -5.63 6.26
N CYS A 125 23.95 -5.24 6.92
CA CYS A 125 24.30 -5.78 8.23
C CYS A 125 23.34 -5.20 9.28
N PRO A 126 23.21 -5.79 10.48
CA PRO A 126 22.28 -5.32 11.50
C PRO A 126 22.46 -3.84 11.86
N GLN A 127 23.70 -3.35 11.95
CA GLN A 127 23.95 -1.94 12.20
C GLN A 127 23.55 -1.03 11.04
N ALA A 128 23.78 -1.45 9.79
CA ALA A 128 23.31 -0.70 8.62
C ALA A 128 21.78 -0.71 8.53
N LEU A 129 21.14 -1.82 8.90
CA LEU A 129 19.70 -1.94 8.93
C LEU A 129 19.08 -1.07 10.04
N GLN A 130 19.72 -1.00 11.20
CA GLN A 130 19.34 -0.06 12.27
C GLN A 130 19.43 1.40 11.80
N LEU A 131 20.51 1.77 11.13
CA LEU A 131 20.67 3.13 10.58
C LEU A 131 19.63 3.41 9.48
N PHE A 132 19.26 2.40 8.69
CA PHE A 132 18.20 2.51 7.68
C PHE A 132 16.82 2.70 8.32
N LYS A 133 16.53 2.03 9.43
CA LYS A 133 15.31 2.27 10.21
C LYS A 133 15.23 3.72 10.69
N LEU A 134 16.30 4.22 11.32
CA LEU A 134 16.38 5.62 11.76
C LEU A 134 16.22 6.62 10.60
N LEU A 135 16.79 6.30 9.43
CA LEU A 135 16.62 7.11 8.23
C LEU A 135 15.14 7.16 7.80
N SER A 136 14.45 6.02 7.81
CA SER A 136 13.03 5.94 7.47
C SER A 136 12.17 6.77 8.42
N GLU A 137 12.42 6.68 9.73
CA GLU A 137 11.74 7.49 10.75
C GLU A 137 11.98 8.99 10.56
N TRP A 138 13.21 9.41 10.23
CA TRP A 138 13.50 10.82 9.96
C TRP A 138 12.83 11.34 8.70
N MET A 139 12.70 10.51 7.65
CA MET A 139 11.99 10.89 6.43
C MET A 139 10.49 11.06 6.69
N GLU A 140 9.87 10.14 7.43
CA GLU A 140 8.45 10.24 7.80
C GLU A 140 8.17 11.50 8.64
N GLN A 141 9.06 11.80 9.61
CA GLN A 141 8.98 13.04 10.39
C GLN A 141 9.11 14.29 9.51
N GLU A 142 10.04 14.29 8.55
CA GLU A 142 10.22 15.42 7.63
C GLU A 142 9.00 15.62 6.72
N GLU A 143 8.39 14.54 6.24
CA GLU A 143 7.16 14.57 5.43
C GLU A 143 6.00 15.18 6.24
N ARG A 144 5.76 14.68 7.45
CA ARG A 144 4.72 15.20 8.36
C ARG A 144 4.89 16.67 8.71
N GLU A 145 6.14 17.13 8.86
CA GLU A 145 6.44 18.55 9.10
C GLU A 145 6.25 19.40 7.84
N ASN A 146 6.64 18.89 6.67
CA ASN A 146 6.47 19.57 5.40
C ASN A 146 4.99 19.71 5.02
N GLU A 147 4.13 18.75 5.34
CA GLU A 147 2.67 18.86 5.18
C GLU A 147 2.09 20.00 6.02
N ARG A 148 2.55 20.19 7.26
CA ARG A 148 2.16 21.36 8.06
C ARG A 148 2.65 22.67 7.43
N GLY A 149 3.81 22.63 6.77
CA GLY A 149 4.36 23.75 6.00
C GLY A 149 3.72 23.96 4.61
N PHE A 150 3.04 22.95 4.06
CA PHE A 150 2.52 22.92 2.70
C PHE A 150 1.50 24.03 2.47
N PHE A 151 0.54 24.19 3.38
CA PHE A 151 -0.45 25.27 3.31
C PHE A 151 0.19 26.66 3.36
N ARG A 152 1.24 26.82 4.17
CA ARG A 152 1.98 28.09 4.27
C ARG A 152 2.77 28.39 2.99
N GLN A 153 3.32 27.37 2.33
CA GLN A 153 4.04 27.52 1.06
C GLN A 153 3.09 27.79 -0.10
N MET A 154 1.95 27.10 -0.17
CA MET A 154 0.93 27.30 -1.19
C MET A 154 0.28 28.69 -1.09
N ARG A 155 0.03 29.17 0.12
CA ARG A 155 -0.39 30.57 0.35
C ARG A 155 0.64 31.59 -0.13
N LYS A 156 1.95 31.31 0.02
CA LYS A 156 3.02 32.16 -0.52
C LYS A 156 3.12 32.11 -2.05
N LYS A 157 2.72 30.99 -2.67
CA LYS A 157 2.65 30.82 -4.13
C LYS A 157 1.36 31.40 -4.74
N GLY A 158 0.52 32.07 -3.95
CA GLY A 158 -0.74 32.66 -4.42
C GLY A 158 -1.88 31.66 -4.62
N VAL A 159 -1.72 30.41 -4.20
CA VAL A 159 -2.76 29.38 -4.30
C VAL A 159 -3.68 29.50 -3.08
N SER A 160 -4.89 30.00 -3.29
CA SER A 160 -5.95 30.02 -2.27
C SER A 160 -6.72 28.71 -2.28
N PHE A 161 -6.75 28.00 -1.15
CA PHE A 161 -7.63 26.85 -0.99
C PHE A 161 -9.03 27.34 -0.66
N ILE A 162 -9.98 27.08 -1.57
CA ILE A 162 -11.40 27.25 -1.27
C ILE A 162 -11.83 25.98 -0.52
N PRO A 163 -12.25 26.06 0.75
CA PRO A 163 -12.76 24.89 1.45
C PRO A 163 -14.04 24.45 0.73
N ILE A 164 -13.97 23.29 0.07
CA ILE A 164 -15.15 22.64 -0.47
C ILE A 164 -15.91 22.11 0.75
N LYS A 165 -16.99 22.81 1.11
CA LYS A 165 -17.96 22.26 2.05
C LYS A 165 -18.50 20.99 1.38
N LYS A 166 -18.07 19.82 1.87
CA LYS A 166 -18.76 18.59 1.52
C LYS A 166 -20.24 18.82 1.87
N PRO A 167 -21.19 18.51 0.97
CA PRO A 167 -22.59 18.58 1.34
C PRO A 167 -22.74 17.76 2.61
N ALA A 168 -23.41 18.32 3.63
CA ALA A 168 -23.67 17.59 4.86
C ALA A 168 -24.24 16.23 4.47
N GLU A 169 -23.59 15.15 4.90
CA GLU A 169 -24.11 13.81 4.69
C GLU A 169 -25.55 13.84 5.20
N LYS A 170 -26.50 13.60 4.30
CA LYS A 170 -27.92 13.52 4.69
C LYS A 170 -27.96 12.49 5.83
N PRO A 171 -28.65 12.76 6.94
CA PRO A 171 -28.71 11.83 8.05
C PRO A 171 -29.18 10.48 7.50
N GLN A 172 -28.24 9.55 7.37
CA GLN A 172 -28.55 8.22 6.88
C GLN A 172 -29.35 7.56 7.98
N THR A 173 -30.48 6.97 7.63
CA THR A 173 -31.16 6.10 8.59
C THR A 173 -30.19 4.97 8.97
N PRO A 174 -30.24 4.43 10.20
CA PRO A 174 -29.36 3.33 10.60
C PRO A 174 -29.38 2.14 9.64
N LEU A 175 -30.53 1.91 8.99
CA LEU A 175 -30.70 0.92 7.93
C LEU A 175 -29.94 1.28 6.64
N ALA A 176 -29.96 2.55 6.22
CA ALA A 176 -29.23 2.99 5.03
C ALA A 176 -27.70 2.87 5.22
N SER A 177 -27.19 3.15 6.41
CA SER A 177 -25.76 2.94 6.71
C SER A 177 -25.38 1.46 6.70
N LYS A 178 -26.22 0.59 7.28
CA LYS A 178 -25.96 -0.85 7.35
C LYS A 178 -25.99 -1.53 5.98
N TRP A 179 -27.01 -1.23 5.19
CA TRP A 179 -27.17 -1.86 3.87
C TRP A 179 -26.40 -1.14 2.78
N GLY A 180 -26.06 0.14 2.96
CA GLY A 180 -25.28 0.92 2.00
C GLY A 180 -23.91 0.31 1.72
N GLU A 181 -23.21 -0.17 2.76
CA GLU A 181 -21.94 -0.88 2.60
C GLU A 181 -22.11 -2.18 1.80
N ALA A 182 -23.15 -2.96 2.09
CA ALA A 182 -23.45 -4.20 1.37
C ALA A 182 -23.78 -3.95 -0.12
N PHE A 183 -24.50 -2.87 -0.44
CA PHE A 183 -24.75 -2.50 -1.84
C PHE A 183 -23.47 -2.05 -2.56
N ILE A 184 -22.56 -1.33 -1.89
CA ILE A 184 -21.28 -0.92 -2.46
C ILE A 184 -20.38 -2.13 -2.74
N GLU A 185 -20.36 -3.10 -1.82
CA GLU A 185 -19.62 -4.34 -1.99
C GLU A 185 -20.20 -5.19 -3.13
N ALA A 186 -21.53 -5.35 -3.16
CA ALA A 186 -22.21 -6.07 -4.24
C ALA A 186 -21.96 -5.43 -5.62
N GLU A 187 -21.92 -4.09 -5.72
CA GLU A 187 -21.60 -3.38 -6.95
C GLU A 187 -20.14 -3.60 -7.39
N LYS A 188 -19.20 -3.70 -6.45
CA LYS A 188 -17.80 -4.06 -6.74
C LYS A 188 -17.67 -5.51 -7.20
N ASP A 189 -18.49 -6.40 -6.66
CA ASP A 189 -18.52 -7.82 -7.00
C ASP A 189 -19.31 -8.11 -8.29
N GLY A 190 -19.81 -7.07 -8.96
CA GLY A 190 -20.53 -7.18 -10.23
C GLY A 190 -21.95 -7.74 -10.10
N ILE A 191 -22.53 -7.75 -8.91
CA ILE A 191 -23.90 -8.19 -8.67
C ILE A 191 -24.86 -7.08 -9.15
N PRO A 192 -25.85 -7.40 -10.00
CA PRO A 192 -26.76 -6.40 -10.53
C PRO A 192 -27.66 -5.82 -9.42
N ILE A 193 -27.70 -4.49 -9.35
CA ILE A 193 -28.55 -3.73 -8.43
C ILE A 193 -29.64 -3.02 -9.24
N VAL A 194 -30.88 -3.48 -9.12
CA VAL A 194 -32.03 -2.82 -9.76
C VAL A 194 -32.55 -1.74 -8.84
N ARG A 195 -32.61 -0.50 -9.35
CA ARG A 195 -33.16 0.65 -8.64
C ARG A 195 -34.46 1.07 -9.30
N VAL A 196 -35.57 0.88 -8.61
CA VAL A 196 -36.91 1.24 -9.11
C VAL A 196 -37.20 2.70 -8.75
N PRO A 197 -37.35 3.60 -9.73
CA PRO A 197 -37.70 4.99 -9.46
C PRO A 197 -39.19 5.15 -9.13
N ASP A 198 -39.51 6.13 -8.28
CA ASP A 198 -40.87 6.63 -8.10
C ASP A 198 -41.23 7.59 -9.26
N SER A 199 -42.50 7.97 -9.37
CA SER A 199 -43.05 9.00 -10.26
C SER A 199 -42.30 10.34 -10.29
N VAL A 200 -41.53 10.65 -9.24
CA VAL A 200 -40.69 11.87 -9.09
C VAL A 200 -39.22 11.63 -9.48
N GLY A 201 -38.88 10.44 -10.00
CA GLY A 201 -37.51 10.07 -10.40
C GLY A 201 -36.57 9.76 -9.23
N ARG A 202 -37.10 9.53 -8.03
CA ARG A 202 -36.30 9.11 -6.85
C ARG A 202 -36.34 7.59 -6.71
N ASN A 203 -35.18 6.97 -6.52
CA ASN A 203 -35.08 5.52 -6.30
C ASN A 203 -35.79 5.14 -4.99
N ARG A 204 -36.95 4.49 -5.10
CA ARG A 204 -37.78 4.10 -3.96
C ARG A 204 -37.41 2.73 -3.42
N ILE A 205 -37.02 1.83 -4.32
CA ILE A 205 -36.67 0.44 -3.99
C ILE A 205 -35.34 0.14 -4.66
N SER A 206 -34.43 -0.48 -3.92
CA SER A 206 -33.18 -1.05 -4.44
C SER A 206 -33.17 -2.54 -4.15
N MET A 207 -32.98 -3.36 -5.17
CA MET A 207 -33.00 -4.82 -5.07
C MET A 207 -31.66 -5.37 -5.54
N LEU A 208 -31.11 -6.30 -4.77
CA LEU A 208 -30.02 -7.18 -5.20
C LEU A 208 -30.66 -8.41 -5.83
N ILE A 209 -30.35 -8.67 -7.10
CA ILE A 209 -30.84 -9.86 -7.79
C ILE A 209 -29.70 -10.86 -7.85
N PHE A 210 -29.95 -12.01 -7.24
CA PHE A 210 -29.04 -13.14 -7.25
C PHE A 210 -29.62 -14.21 -8.16
N ASP A 211 -29.02 -14.37 -9.33
CA ASP A 211 -29.28 -15.54 -10.16
C ASP A 211 -28.55 -16.74 -9.57
N TYR A 212 -29.31 -17.79 -9.25
CA TYR A 212 -28.76 -19.02 -8.64
C TYR A 212 -27.79 -19.73 -9.59
N ASP A 213 -27.95 -19.58 -10.90
CA ASP A 213 -27.09 -20.17 -11.91
C ASP A 213 -25.78 -19.37 -12.07
N TYR A 214 -25.85 -18.04 -11.90
CA TYR A 214 -24.69 -17.16 -11.82
C TYR A 214 -23.82 -17.45 -10.58
N ILE A 215 -24.44 -17.69 -9.42
CA ILE A 215 -23.74 -18.04 -8.17
C ILE A 215 -23.06 -19.42 -8.28
N ASN A 216 -23.71 -20.37 -8.95
CA ASN A 216 -23.19 -21.73 -9.08
C ASN A 216 -22.25 -21.91 -10.29
N GLY A 217 -22.06 -20.88 -11.11
CA GLY A 217 -21.14 -20.88 -12.25
C GLY A 217 -21.58 -21.77 -13.41
N VAL A 218 -22.87 -22.07 -13.52
CA VAL A 218 -23.42 -22.94 -14.57
C VAL A 218 -24.32 -22.11 -15.48
N GLY A 219 -23.74 -21.54 -16.54
CA GLY A 219 -24.54 -20.94 -17.60
C GLY A 219 -25.37 -22.03 -18.30
N THR A 220 -26.62 -21.71 -18.65
CA THR A 220 -27.56 -22.62 -19.34
C THR A 220 -27.09 -23.06 -20.74
N ASP A 221 -26.01 -22.45 -21.24
CA ASP A 221 -25.38 -22.62 -22.56
C ASP A 221 -23.85 -22.82 -22.51
N GLY A 222 -23.28 -23.04 -21.32
CA GLY A 222 -21.86 -23.44 -21.16
C GLY A 222 -20.83 -22.33 -21.39
N ARG A 223 -21.23 -21.06 -21.43
CA ARG A 223 -20.32 -19.90 -21.48
C ARG A 223 -20.17 -19.26 -20.09
N PRO A 224 -18.98 -18.74 -19.72
CA PRO A 224 -18.82 -17.94 -18.51
C PRO A 224 -19.53 -16.58 -18.70
N TYR A 225 -20.55 -16.29 -17.89
CA TYR A 225 -21.30 -15.04 -17.97
C TYR A 225 -20.63 -13.89 -17.20
N GLY A 226 -20.67 -12.70 -17.80
CA GLY A 226 -20.14 -11.44 -17.25
C GLY A 226 -20.20 -10.23 -18.19
N HIS A 227 -21.02 -10.27 -19.26
CA HIS A 227 -21.19 -9.12 -20.15
C HIS A 227 -22.56 -8.48 -19.89
N ALA A 228 -22.59 -7.15 -19.71
CA ALA A 228 -23.82 -6.38 -19.44
C ALA A 228 -24.90 -6.49 -20.55
N GLU A 229 -24.57 -7.07 -21.70
CA GLU A 229 -25.47 -7.24 -22.84
C GLU A 229 -26.48 -8.37 -22.63
N THR A 230 -26.16 -9.41 -21.85
CA THR A 230 -27.03 -10.59 -21.71
C THR A 230 -28.26 -10.32 -20.84
N ILE A 231 -28.17 -9.43 -19.85
CA ILE A 231 -29.32 -9.08 -19.01
C ILE A 231 -30.32 -8.23 -19.79
N ASN A 232 -29.84 -7.29 -20.62
CA ASN A 232 -30.72 -6.48 -21.46
C ASN A 232 -31.39 -7.34 -22.54
N GLU A 233 -30.66 -8.29 -23.16
CA GLU A 233 -31.24 -9.24 -24.11
C GLU A 233 -32.31 -10.13 -23.47
N TYR A 234 -32.12 -10.59 -22.23
CA TYR A 234 -33.13 -11.37 -21.52
C TYR A 234 -34.40 -10.55 -21.23
N MET A 235 -34.24 -9.31 -20.76
CA MET A 235 -35.37 -8.41 -20.49
C MET A 235 -36.12 -8.03 -21.76
N GLU A 236 -35.42 -7.83 -22.88
CA GLU A 236 -36.03 -7.58 -24.20
C GLU A 236 -36.76 -8.82 -24.74
N GLN A 237 -36.21 -10.03 -24.51
CA GLN A 237 -36.87 -11.28 -24.90
C GLN A 237 -38.16 -11.52 -24.12
N GLU A 238 -38.18 -11.30 -22.80
CA GLU A 238 -39.39 -11.42 -21.99
C GLU A 238 -40.47 -10.44 -22.44
N GLN A 239 -40.13 -9.17 -22.67
CA GLN A 239 -41.08 -8.18 -23.19
C GLN A 239 -41.62 -8.56 -24.57
N SER A 240 -40.80 -9.16 -25.43
CA SER A 240 -41.24 -9.64 -26.74
C SER A 240 -42.18 -10.84 -26.63
N GLN A 241 -41.97 -11.74 -25.66
CA GLN A 241 -42.86 -12.88 -25.41
C GLN A 241 -44.21 -12.43 -24.85
N GLU A 242 -44.23 -11.48 -23.91
CA GLU A 242 -45.48 -10.92 -23.38
C GLU A 242 -46.29 -10.26 -24.49
N GLN A 243 -45.65 -9.48 -25.37
CA GLN A 243 -46.32 -8.86 -26.52
C GLN A 243 -46.87 -9.89 -27.52
N MET A 244 -46.14 -10.98 -27.77
CA MET A 244 -46.65 -12.07 -28.62
C MET A 244 -47.84 -12.78 -27.97
N PHE A 245 -47.80 -12.98 -26.65
CA PHE A 245 -48.89 -13.63 -25.92
C PHE A 245 -50.16 -12.77 -25.92
N ASP A 246 -50.03 -11.47 -25.70
CA ASP A 246 -51.14 -10.51 -25.77
C ASP A 246 -51.71 -10.43 -27.20
N ALA A 247 -50.86 -10.39 -28.22
CA ALA A 247 -51.30 -10.39 -29.61
C ALA A 247 -52.02 -11.71 -30.00
N ALA A 248 -51.54 -12.85 -29.50
CA ALA A 248 -52.18 -14.14 -29.72
C ALA A 248 -53.53 -14.23 -28.99
N PHE A 249 -53.62 -13.69 -27.78
CA PHE A 249 -54.86 -13.62 -27.00
C PHE A 249 -55.91 -12.71 -27.68
N ASP A 250 -55.51 -11.53 -28.16
CA ASP A 250 -56.37 -10.63 -28.92
C ASP A 250 -56.88 -11.26 -30.22
N THR A 251 -56.02 -12.04 -30.89
CA THR A 251 -56.39 -12.77 -32.12
C THR A 251 -57.41 -13.87 -31.81
N ALA A 252 -57.17 -14.67 -30.78
CA ALA A 252 -58.10 -15.72 -30.33
C ALA A 252 -59.45 -15.15 -29.86
N MET A 253 -59.45 -13.99 -29.18
CA MET A 253 -60.66 -13.30 -28.77
C MET A 253 -61.45 -12.77 -29.98
N ARG A 254 -60.79 -12.31 -31.05
CA ARG A 254 -61.48 -11.87 -32.28
C ARG A 254 -62.13 -13.04 -33.03
N GLU A 255 -61.48 -14.20 -33.06
CA GLU A 255 -62.03 -15.41 -33.70
C GLU A 255 -63.21 -16.01 -32.92
N ALA A 256 -63.24 -15.85 -31.59
CA ALA A 256 -64.33 -16.35 -30.75
C ALA A 256 -65.64 -15.53 -30.86
N TYR A 257 -65.59 -14.32 -31.42
CA TYR A 257 -66.73 -13.40 -31.55
C TYR A 257 -67.20 -13.17 -33.01
N GLN A 258 -66.72 -14.00 -33.96
CA GLN A 258 -67.27 -14.12 -35.32
C GLN A 258 -68.15 -15.37 -35.45
#